data_AF-A0A2V1EF01-F1
#
_entry.id   AF-A0A2V1EF01-F1
#
_cell.length_a   1.000
_cell.length_b   1.000
_cell.length_c   1.000
_cell.angle_alpha   90.00
_cell.angle_beta   90.00
_cell.angle_gamma   90.00
#
_symmetry.space_group_name_H-M   'P 1'
#
loop_
_entity.id
_entity.type
_entity.pdbx_description
1 polymer ?
#
loop_
_entity_poly.entity_id
_entity_poly.type
_entity_poly.pdbx_seq_one_letter_code
_entity_poly.pdbx_strand_id
1 'polypeptide(L)'
;MKRTREDAAYSEQHAKSRRVSASPTLFSLSEELLVRILSFVPVPTLLVCQLICKKLNRLAVDSELWKAAYYKRFVLPRAARIPGIKETPLQHLRYSSKLAKWLNDGHLLNNGRKFNWKHQYRLRHNWSKGSCAVSEIVVAQPPSDPPLLAVMSNNAIYTADSTHGIRAWDSKNGQDFIAARPLFKEGNDIPQIPTSITVDTSEENHVHERIAVGFDDGSFNVFTLAADNKVFELLFAHPPSTNGALTALAFSSPYLLSMTQDHLLSIYAFPDKDHLDQAPSQVPKLIYSLKSHTVWPPASLSIRTTPTTMIAAIAYALPTYLSGWTIGVQEMRFSRGGELLESRLATAADGQSFTLSGQRSMSSPSTRSSSPFAGGSREPSFVGTASNSKPTSMSYSHPYLLVAHPDNTLALYLVKSTSSLLSISAGSRLWGHTSSVSGTYVGVRGKAVSVSRLGDELRVWDLESGISSMTCRRRVGNEGLSVRVQPAKSDESTNNKSKSTPTKHSLRLALDEGFDDATISKGWVGFDEQNVIVLREKGEGSQVLVVHDFS
;
A
#
# COMPACT_ATOMS: atom_id res chain seq x y z
N MET A 1 42.83 27.51 98.45
CA MET A 1 43.25 28.03 97.13
C MET A 1 42.69 27.11 96.05
N LYS A 2 42.00 27.67 95.04
CA LYS A 2 41.41 27.07 93.79
C LYS A 2 40.34 25.97 93.97
N ARG A 3 39.04 26.21 93.70
CA ARG A 3 38.31 26.27 92.38
C ARG A 3 38.39 24.93 91.61
N THR A 4 37.36 24.34 90.98
CA THR A 4 35.94 24.66 90.69
C THR A 4 35.27 23.41 90.07
N ARG A 5 33.94 23.40 90.18
CA ARG A 5 32.83 22.67 89.55
C ARG A 5 32.99 22.17 88.09
N GLU A 6 32.20 21.13 87.77
CA GLU A 6 31.53 20.72 86.50
C GLU A 6 31.68 19.19 86.29
N ASP A 7 30.72 18.39 85.85
CA ASP A 7 29.28 18.53 85.59
C ASP A 7 28.68 17.11 85.54
N ALA A 8 27.37 17.02 85.75
CA ALA A 8 26.61 15.77 85.78
C ALA A 8 26.67 15.01 84.44
N ALA A 9 27.17 13.78 84.46
CA ALA A 9 27.06 12.86 83.34
C ALA A 9 25.63 12.28 83.28
N TYR A 10 24.76 12.95 82.53
CA TYR A 10 23.49 12.42 82.10
C TYR A 10 23.70 11.18 81.23
N SER A 11 22.94 10.14 81.54
CA SER A 11 22.83 8.90 80.76
C SER A 11 22.28 9.18 79.36
N GLU A 12 23.13 9.17 78.34
CA GLU A 12 22.67 9.07 76.95
C GLU A 12 22.32 7.61 76.64
N GLN A 13 21.03 7.28 76.77
CA GLN A 13 20.47 6.13 76.09
C GLN A 13 20.66 6.34 74.59
N HIS A 14 21.54 5.56 73.96
CA HIS A 14 21.61 5.48 72.50
C HIS A 14 20.21 5.23 71.95
N ALA A 15 19.66 6.24 71.28
CA ALA A 15 18.42 6.11 70.53
C ALA A 15 18.58 4.93 69.58
N LYS A 16 17.81 3.86 69.80
CA LYS A 16 17.72 2.71 68.90
C LYS A 16 17.50 3.27 67.50
N SER A 17 18.50 3.11 66.63
CA SER A 17 18.40 3.44 65.21
C SER A 17 17.15 2.76 64.68
N ARG A 18 16.08 3.54 64.49
CA ARG A 18 14.85 3.09 63.89
C ARG A 18 15.21 2.64 62.48
N ARG A 19 15.34 1.33 62.27
CA ARG A 19 15.41 0.75 60.92
C ARG A 19 14.23 1.34 60.16
N VAL A 20 14.52 2.21 59.20
CA VAL A 20 13.53 2.63 58.21
C VAL A 20 13.08 1.31 57.60
N SER A 21 11.84 0.91 57.87
CA SER A 21 11.24 -0.25 57.22
C SER A 21 11.43 -0.03 55.73
N ALA A 22 12.19 -0.92 55.07
CA ALA A 22 12.36 -0.86 53.63
C ALA A 22 10.97 -0.68 53.03
N SER A 23 10.71 0.48 52.42
CA SER A 23 9.45 0.73 51.72
C SER A 23 9.21 -0.45 50.80
N PRO A 24 7.98 -0.99 50.71
CA PRO A 24 7.70 -2.15 49.87
C PRO A 24 8.16 -1.80 48.45
N THR A 25 9.32 -2.35 48.08
CA THR A 25 9.94 -2.07 46.80
C THR A 25 8.96 -2.56 45.74
N LEU A 26 8.75 -1.79 44.68
CA LEU A 26 7.87 -2.15 43.56
C LEU A 26 8.04 -3.63 43.11
N PHE A 27 9.23 -4.19 43.29
CA PHE A 27 9.59 -5.58 42.99
C PHE A 27 8.99 -6.66 43.91
N SER A 28 8.46 -6.30 45.10
CA SER A 28 7.77 -7.22 46.02
C SER A 28 6.31 -7.48 45.64
N LEU A 29 5.79 -6.74 44.66
CA LEU A 29 4.47 -6.97 44.09
C LEU A 29 4.47 -8.24 43.22
N SER A 30 3.29 -8.87 43.12
CA SER A 30 3.10 -9.99 42.19
C SER A 30 3.28 -9.52 40.74
N GLU A 31 3.66 -10.46 39.87
CA GLU A 31 3.91 -10.17 38.45
C GLU A 31 2.66 -9.64 37.75
N GLU A 32 1.48 -10.15 38.09
CA GLU A 32 0.19 -9.67 37.57
C GLU A 32 -0.10 -8.21 37.94
N LEU A 33 0.21 -7.81 39.18
CA LEU A 33 0.04 -6.42 39.60
C LEU A 33 1.03 -5.50 38.89
N LEU A 34 2.26 -5.97 38.68
CA LEU A 34 3.27 -5.24 37.92
C LEU A 34 2.88 -5.05 36.46
N VAL A 35 2.41 -6.10 35.79
CA VAL A 35 1.88 -6.01 34.42
C VAL A 35 0.68 -5.06 34.38
N ARG A 36 -0.21 -5.12 35.37
CA ARG A 36 -1.33 -4.19 35.44
C ARG A 36 -0.88 -2.74 35.59
N ILE A 37 0.12 -2.46 36.42
CA ILE A 37 0.72 -1.12 36.55
C ILE A 37 1.34 -0.69 35.22
N LEU A 38 2.13 -1.55 34.58
CA LEU A 38 2.77 -1.29 33.29
C LEU A 38 1.75 -1.04 32.16
N SER A 39 0.55 -1.62 32.24
CA SER A 39 -0.51 -1.39 31.25
C SER A 39 -1.03 0.06 31.18
N PHE A 40 -0.82 0.84 32.24
CA PHE A 40 -1.17 2.26 32.29
C PHE A 40 -0.05 3.18 31.80
N VAL A 41 1.16 2.66 31.62
CA VAL A 41 2.37 3.42 31.29
C VAL A 41 2.46 3.69 29.78
N PRO A 42 2.89 4.89 29.34
CA PRO A 42 3.14 5.18 27.93
C PRO A 42 4.26 4.32 27.32
N VAL A 43 4.18 4.05 26.01
CA VAL A 43 5.16 3.20 25.31
C VAL A 43 6.62 3.66 25.45
N PRO A 44 6.97 4.96 25.36
CA PRO A 44 8.35 5.38 25.56
C PRO A 44 8.90 5.01 26.94
N THR A 45 8.09 5.17 27.99
CA THR A 45 8.46 4.80 29.36
C THR A 45 8.57 3.29 29.52
N LEU A 46 7.71 2.52 28.85
CA LEU A 46 7.78 1.06 28.83
C LEU A 46 9.09 0.57 28.19
N LEU A 47 9.58 1.24 27.14
CA LEU A 47 10.89 0.97 26.54
C LEU A 47 12.04 1.29 27.50
N VAL A 48 11.95 2.40 28.25
CA VAL A 48 12.93 2.71 29.30
C VAL A 48 12.92 1.65 30.40
N CYS A 49 11.75 1.16 30.82
CA CYS A 49 11.63 0.09 31.80
C CYS A 49 12.33 -1.22 31.39
N GLN A 50 12.45 -1.50 30.08
CA GLN A 50 13.19 -2.67 29.58
C GLN A 50 14.69 -2.60 29.89
N LEU A 51 15.24 -1.41 30.07
CA LEU A 51 16.67 -1.17 30.31
C LEU A 51 17.04 -1.17 31.79
N ILE A 52 16.06 -1.09 32.72
CA ILE A 52 16.31 -0.90 34.15
C ILE A 52 16.74 -2.20 34.83
N CYS A 53 16.01 -3.30 34.64
CA CYS A 53 16.32 -4.57 35.29
C CYS A 53 15.79 -5.78 34.51
N LYS A 54 16.34 -6.98 34.78
CA LYS A 54 15.95 -8.23 34.10
C LYS A 54 14.47 -8.58 34.31
N LYS A 55 13.91 -8.32 35.51
CA LYS A 55 12.49 -8.58 35.82
C LYS A 55 11.57 -7.66 35.01
N LEU A 56 11.83 -6.36 34.97
CA LEU A 56 11.06 -5.40 34.17
C LEU A 56 11.25 -5.61 32.66
N ASN A 57 12.43 -6.04 32.22
CA ASN A 57 12.65 -6.41 30.82
C ASN A 57 11.71 -7.54 30.39
N ARG A 58 11.64 -8.64 31.17
CA ARG A 58 10.71 -9.75 30.88
C ARG A 58 9.26 -9.30 30.88
N LEU A 59 8.83 -8.56 31.91
CA LEU A 59 7.44 -8.12 32.03
C LEU A 59 7.04 -7.08 30.98
N ALA A 60 7.94 -6.16 30.61
CA ALA A 60 7.67 -5.13 29.60
C ALA A 60 7.69 -5.66 28.16
N VAL A 61 8.07 -6.92 27.93
CA VAL A 61 7.99 -7.59 26.62
C VAL A 61 6.73 -8.45 26.52
N ASP A 62 5.90 -8.49 27.57
CA ASP A 62 4.66 -9.27 27.59
C ASP A 62 3.71 -8.94 26.43
N SER A 63 3.16 -9.98 25.80
CA SER A 63 2.32 -9.84 24.61
C SER A 63 1.02 -9.08 24.86
N GLU A 64 0.40 -9.24 26.03
CA GLU A 64 -0.88 -8.61 26.33
C GLU A 64 -0.72 -7.10 26.60
N LEU A 65 0.44 -6.66 27.12
CA LEU A 65 0.78 -5.23 27.23
C LEU A 65 0.85 -4.57 25.85
N TRP A 66 1.59 -5.19 24.92
CA TRP A 66 1.76 -4.64 23.58
C TRP A 66 0.47 -4.70 22.76
N LYS A 67 -0.33 -5.74 22.94
CA LYS A 67 -1.68 -5.83 22.39
C LYS A 67 -2.57 -4.71 22.92
N ALA A 68 -2.61 -4.48 24.24
CA ALA A 68 -3.39 -3.38 24.82
C ALA A 68 -2.93 -2.01 24.27
N ALA A 69 -1.62 -1.78 24.18
CA ALA A 69 -1.06 -0.56 23.62
C ALA A 69 -1.40 -0.39 22.13
N TYR A 70 -1.35 -1.48 21.36
CA TYR A 70 -1.73 -1.51 19.94
C TYR A 70 -3.21 -1.14 19.76
N TYR A 71 -4.09 -1.83 20.48
CA TYR A 71 -5.53 -1.59 20.38
C TYR A 71 -5.86 -0.16 20.81
N LYS A 72 -5.28 0.32 21.91
CA LYS A 72 -5.52 1.67 22.41
C LYS A 72 -5.12 2.75 21.40
N ARG A 73 -3.99 2.56 20.69
CA ARG A 73 -3.44 3.58 19.79
C ARG A 73 -4.01 3.51 18.37
N PHE A 74 -4.18 2.31 17.82
CA PHE A 74 -4.49 2.13 16.40
C PHE A 74 -5.93 1.66 16.15
N VAL A 75 -6.50 0.85 17.04
CA VAL A 75 -7.83 0.22 16.82
C VAL A 75 -8.96 1.05 17.42
N LEU A 76 -8.86 1.46 18.69
CA LEU A 76 -9.92 2.21 19.38
C LEU A 76 -10.28 3.53 18.70
N PRO A 77 -9.32 4.38 18.26
CA PRO A 77 -9.67 5.62 17.56
C PRO A 77 -10.40 5.39 16.24
N ARG A 78 -10.19 4.24 15.59
CA ARG A 78 -10.88 3.85 14.36
C ARG A 78 -12.27 3.29 14.66
N ALA A 79 -12.39 2.38 15.63
CA ALA A 79 -13.67 1.81 16.03
C ALA A 79 -14.65 2.88 16.54
N ALA A 80 -14.16 3.88 17.29
CA ALA A 80 -14.97 4.99 17.79
C ALA A 80 -15.55 5.90 16.67
N ARG A 81 -14.99 5.87 15.46
CA ARG A 81 -15.47 6.63 14.30
C ARG A 81 -16.61 5.93 13.56
N ILE A 82 -16.85 4.64 13.82
CA ILE A 82 -17.91 3.87 13.17
C ILE A 82 -19.25 4.21 13.84
N PRO A 83 -20.27 4.68 13.08
CA PRO A 83 -21.61 4.90 13.61
C PRO A 83 -22.19 3.58 14.17
N GLY A 84 -22.65 3.58 15.43
CA GLY A 84 -23.25 2.41 16.09
C GLY A 84 -22.39 1.74 17.19
N ILE A 85 -21.09 2.02 17.28
CA ILE A 85 -20.21 1.42 18.33
C ILE A 85 -20.17 2.25 19.62
N LYS A 86 -20.66 3.50 19.57
CA LYS A 86 -20.64 4.47 20.69
C LYS A 86 -21.36 3.99 21.97
N GLU A 87 -22.24 3.00 21.87
CA GLU A 87 -23.09 2.53 22.98
C GLU A 87 -22.50 1.33 23.74
N THR A 88 -21.40 0.74 23.27
CA THR A 88 -20.77 -0.38 23.96
C THR A 88 -19.73 0.10 24.99
N PRO A 89 -19.78 -0.36 26.26
CA PRO A 89 -18.84 0.08 27.27
C PRO A 89 -17.40 -0.27 26.86
N LEU A 90 -16.51 0.71 26.95
CA LEU A 90 -15.09 0.66 26.55
C LEU A 90 -14.32 -0.55 27.12
N GLN A 91 -14.81 -1.18 28.19
CA GLN A 91 -14.19 -2.35 28.80
C GLN A 91 -14.37 -3.63 27.98
N HIS A 92 -15.51 -3.82 27.30
CA HIS A 92 -15.74 -4.96 26.40
C HIS A 92 -15.05 -4.81 25.04
N LEU A 93 -14.65 -3.58 24.67
CA LEU A 93 -13.91 -3.27 23.45
C LEU A 93 -12.38 -3.47 23.60
N ARG A 94 -11.87 -3.71 24.82
CA ARG A 94 -10.43 -3.81 25.08
C ARG A 94 -9.78 -5.07 24.51
N TYR A 95 -10.55 -6.12 24.20
CA TYR A 95 -9.99 -7.45 23.88
C TYR A 95 -10.88 -8.31 22.96
N SER A 96 -11.64 -7.71 22.04
CA SER A 96 -12.48 -8.52 21.13
C SER A 96 -11.72 -8.85 19.83
N SER A 97 -11.47 -10.14 19.61
CA SER A 97 -11.03 -10.68 18.31
C SER A 97 -12.03 -10.39 17.19
N LYS A 98 -13.31 -10.17 17.53
CA LYS A 98 -14.35 -9.78 16.57
C LYS A 98 -14.10 -8.37 15.99
N LEU A 99 -13.44 -7.47 16.73
CA LEU A 99 -13.08 -6.14 16.23
C LEU A 99 -11.93 -6.17 15.22
N ALA A 100 -10.98 -7.10 15.37
CA ALA A 100 -9.90 -7.29 14.40
C ALA A 100 -10.43 -7.80 13.05
N LYS A 101 -11.45 -8.69 13.07
CA LYS A 101 -12.18 -9.11 11.85
C LYS A 101 -12.88 -7.94 11.16
N TRP A 102 -13.40 -6.98 11.92
CA TRP A 102 -14.10 -5.81 11.40
C TRP A 102 -13.19 -4.74 10.79
N LEU A 103 -11.90 -4.72 11.15
CA LEU A 103 -10.94 -3.72 10.68
C LEU A 103 -9.99 -4.26 9.59
N ASN A 104 -10.34 -5.37 8.93
CA ASN A 104 -9.48 -6.08 7.97
C ASN A 104 -8.09 -6.45 8.54
N ASP A 105 -7.97 -6.47 9.87
CA ASP A 105 -6.80 -6.92 10.63
C ASP A 105 -6.88 -8.45 10.87
N GLY A 106 -7.46 -9.18 9.91
CA GLY A 106 -7.65 -10.64 9.96
C GLY A 106 -6.33 -11.42 10.05
N HIS A 107 -5.23 -10.84 9.55
CA HIS A 107 -3.88 -11.40 9.69
C HIS A 107 -3.41 -11.43 11.16
N LEU A 108 -3.96 -10.59 12.05
CA LEU A 108 -3.71 -10.67 13.50
C LEU A 108 -4.32 -11.93 14.15
N LEU A 109 -5.22 -12.61 13.43
CA LEU A 109 -5.95 -13.80 13.89
C LEU A 109 -5.39 -15.10 13.29
N ASN A 110 -4.37 -15.03 12.43
CA ASN A 110 -3.93 -16.20 11.67
C ASN A 110 -3.02 -17.12 12.50
N ASN A 111 -3.59 -18.29 12.84
CA ASN A 111 -2.99 -19.61 12.97
C ASN A 111 -1.81 -19.80 13.93
N GLY A 112 -2.11 -20.02 15.22
CA GLY A 112 -1.32 -20.86 16.14
C GLY A 112 0.12 -20.44 16.46
N ARG A 113 0.68 -19.45 15.77
CA ARG A 113 2.00 -18.87 16.03
C ARG A 113 1.86 -17.76 17.06
N LYS A 114 2.76 -17.72 18.04
CA LYS A 114 2.83 -16.65 19.05
C LYS A 114 2.99 -15.31 18.34
N PHE A 115 1.93 -14.50 18.29
CA PHE A 115 1.92 -13.24 17.60
C PHE A 115 2.78 -12.21 18.36
N ASN A 116 3.82 -11.68 17.72
CA ASN A 116 4.70 -10.70 18.34
C ASN A 116 4.06 -9.30 18.26
N TRP A 117 3.20 -8.98 19.22
CA TRP A 117 2.50 -7.69 19.30
C TRP A 117 3.44 -6.49 19.37
N LYS A 118 4.64 -6.65 19.93
CA LYS A 118 5.66 -5.58 19.95
C LYS A 118 6.14 -5.26 18.54
N HIS A 119 6.44 -6.28 17.75
CA HIS A 119 6.81 -6.11 16.34
C HIS A 119 5.68 -5.47 15.54
N GLN A 120 4.44 -5.93 15.71
CA GLN A 120 3.29 -5.33 15.02
C GLN A 120 3.04 -3.87 15.40
N TYR A 121 3.24 -3.52 16.68
CA TYR A 121 3.19 -2.14 17.14
C TYR A 121 4.28 -1.29 16.48
N ARG A 122 5.52 -1.79 16.46
CA ARG A 122 6.67 -1.11 15.83
C ARG A 122 6.39 -0.88 14.35
N LEU A 123 5.96 -1.92 13.63
CA LEU A 123 5.60 -1.87 12.23
C LEU A 123 4.55 -0.77 11.97
N ARG A 124 3.39 -0.84 12.63
CA ARG A 124 2.34 0.18 12.46
C ARG A 124 2.81 1.58 12.84
N HIS A 125 3.64 1.72 13.87
CA HIS A 125 4.20 3.01 14.27
C HIS A 125 5.16 3.56 13.22
N ASN A 126 6.01 2.72 12.64
CA ASN A 126 6.92 3.05 11.55
C ASN A 126 6.14 3.51 10.32
N TRP A 127 5.10 2.77 9.92
CA TRP A 127 4.16 3.18 8.87
C TRP A 127 3.49 4.53 9.15
N SER A 128 3.05 4.77 10.39
CA SER A 128 2.40 6.04 10.76
C SER A 128 3.34 7.24 10.73
N LYS A 129 4.65 7.02 10.91
CA LYS A 129 5.69 8.05 10.88
C LYS A 129 6.40 8.17 9.53
N GLY A 130 6.30 7.15 8.67
CA GLY A 130 7.04 7.06 7.42
C GLY A 130 8.51 6.70 7.63
N SER A 131 8.88 6.17 8.80
CA SER A 131 10.26 5.79 9.09
C SER A 131 10.52 4.39 8.56
N CYS A 132 11.49 4.25 7.67
CA CYS A 132 11.87 2.95 7.08
C CYS A 132 13.39 2.81 6.99
N ALA A 133 13.88 1.57 6.97
CA ALA A 133 15.20 1.26 6.47
C ALA A 133 15.13 1.20 4.94
N VAL A 134 16.14 1.73 4.25
CA VAL A 134 16.19 1.76 2.78
C VAL A 134 17.35 0.91 2.31
N SER A 135 17.08 -0.02 1.41
CA SER A 135 18.06 -0.89 0.78
C SER A 135 17.84 -0.96 -0.73
N GLU A 136 18.91 -1.04 -1.49
CA GLU A 136 18.88 -0.99 -2.95
C GLU A 136 19.31 -2.34 -3.54
N ILE A 137 18.45 -2.93 -4.37
CA ILE A 137 18.75 -4.12 -5.18
C ILE A 137 19.05 -3.65 -6.60
N VAL A 138 20.27 -3.86 -7.07
CA VAL A 138 20.61 -3.62 -8.48
C VAL A 138 20.08 -4.77 -9.31
N VAL A 139 19.11 -4.50 -10.18
CA VAL A 139 18.38 -5.55 -10.91
C VAL A 139 18.84 -5.66 -12.36
N ALA A 140 19.10 -4.56 -13.06
CA ALA A 140 19.58 -4.59 -14.44
C ALA A 140 20.76 -3.63 -14.66
N GLN A 141 21.84 -4.20 -15.19
CA GLN A 141 22.99 -3.51 -15.78
C GLN A 141 23.41 -4.35 -17.01
N PRO A 142 23.31 -3.88 -18.26
CA PRO A 142 22.86 -2.56 -18.78
C PRO A 142 21.33 -2.31 -18.69
N PRO A 143 20.82 -1.09 -19.02
CA PRO A 143 19.38 -0.83 -19.14
C PRO A 143 18.70 -1.88 -20.02
N SER A 144 17.58 -2.43 -19.54
CA SER A 144 16.72 -3.28 -20.35
C SER A 144 15.78 -2.40 -21.17
N ASP A 145 15.79 -2.60 -22.49
CA ASP A 145 14.74 -2.14 -23.39
C ASP A 145 13.85 -3.35 -23.72
N PRO A 146 12.57 -3.40 -23.30
CA PRO A 146 11.78 -2.43 -22.52
C PRO A 146 12.09 -2.43 -21.01
N PRO A 147 11.56 -1.44 -20.25
CA PRO A 147 11.83 -1.31 -18.81
C PRO A 147 11.41 -2.53 -18.00
N LEU A 148 12.22 -2.86 -16.98
CA LEU A 148 11.97 -3.93 -16.03
C LEU A 148 10.57 -3.86 -15.45
N LEU A 149 9.87 -4.98 -15.52
CA LEU A 149 8.60 -5.13 -14.84
C LEU A 149 8.81 -5.74 -13.46
N ALA A 150 8.05 -5.29 -12.47
CA ALA A 150 8.12 -5.84 -11.12
C ALA A 150 6.71 -6.06 -10.54
N VAL A 151 6.56 -7.04 -9.66
CA VAL A 151 5.38 -7.28 -8.81
C VAL A 151 5.85 -7.76 -7.45
N MET A 152 5.13 -7.43 -6.39
CA MET A 152 5.39 -7.95 -5.05
C MET A 152 4.22 -8.80 -4.57
N SER A 153 4.53 -9.95 -3.97
CA SER A 153 3.56 -10.80 -3.27
C SER A 153 4.24 -11.53 -2.11
N ASN A 154 3.57 -11.66 -0.96
CA ASN A 154 4.00 -12.47 0.19
C ASN A 154 5.49 -12.36 0.61
N ASN A 155 6.06 -11.15 0.64
CA ASN A 155 7.48 -10.90 0.94
C ASN A 155 8.47 -11.41 -0.12
N ALA A 156 8.00 -11.76 -1.32
CA ALA A 156 8.82 -12.03 -2.49
C ALA A 156 8.62 -10.93 -3.54
N ILE A 157 9.70 -10.59 -4.22
CA ILE A 157 9.72 -9.61 -5.31
C ILE A 157 9.96 -10.38 -6.60
N TYR A 158 9.03 -10.23 -7.54
CA TYR A 158 9.12 -10.84 -8.86
C TYR A 158 9.48 -9.77 -9.87
N THR A 159 10.50 -10.02 -10.67
CA THR A 159 10.95 -9.09 -11.70
C THR A 159 11.03 -9.80 -13.04
N ALA A 160 10.56 -9.18 -14.12
CA ALA A 160 10.63 -9.73 -15.48
C ALA A 160 11.32 -8.74 -16.42
N ASP A 161 12.29 -9.26 -17.16
CA ASP A 161 13.17 -8.54 -18.08
C ASP A 161 13.34 -9.38 -19.36
N SER A 162 13.61 -8.74 -20.50
CA SER A 162 13.98 -9.42 -21.76
C SER A 162 15.36 -10.07 -21.69
N THR A 163 16.28 -9.52 -20.88
CA THR A 163 17.67 -10.01 -20.79
C THR A 163 17.85 -11.12 -19.76
N HIS A 164 17.30 -10.93 -18.56
CA HIS A 164 17.47 -11.85 -17.43
C HIS A 164 16.25 -12.77 -17.21
N GLY A 165 15.17 -12.58 -17.97
CA GLY A 165 13.92 -13.30 -17.79
C GLY A 165 13.20 -12.97 -16.47
N ILE A 166 12.49 -13.96 -15.93
CA ILE A 166 11.77 -13.83 -14.65
C ILE A 166 12.70 -14.18 -13.48
N ARG A 167 12.72 -13.35 -12.44
CA ARG A 167 13.51 -13.53 -11.22
C ARG A 167 12.65 -13.33 -9.96
N ALA A 168 12.99 -14.04 -8.90
CA ALA A 168 12.42 -13.90 -7.57
C ALA A 168 13.50 -13.48 -6.56
N TRP A 169 13.16 -12.54 -5.69
CA TRP A 169 14.01 -12.03 -4.61
C TRP A 169 13.25 -12.09 -3.29
N ASP A 170 13.93 -12.44 -2.19
CA ASP A 170 13.34 -12.39 -0.85
C ASP A 170 13.39 -10.95 -0.32
N SER A 171 12.31 -10.43 0.24
CA SER A 171 12.32 -9.09 0.85
C SER A 171 12.82 -9.08 2.29
N LYS A 172 12.83 -10.23 3.00
CA LYS A 172 13.13 -10.30 4.44
C LYS A 172 14.60 -10.52 4.76
N ASN A 173 15.26 -11.46 4.07
CA ASN A 173 16.61 -11.87 4.40
C ASN A 173 17.62 -11.22 3.45
N GLY A 174 17.99 -9.98 3.74
CA GLY A 174 19.13 -9.33 3.08
C GLY A 174 19.01 -9.19 1.55
N GLN A 175 17.80 -9.35 1.00
CA GLN A 175 17.55 -9.27 -0.45
C GLN A 175 18.16 -10.43 -1.24
N ASP A 176 18.16 -11.62 -0.65
CA ASP A 176 18.69 -12.82 -1.27
C ASP A 176 17.93 -13.19 -2.56
N PHE A 177 18.70 -13.54 -3.57
CA PHE A 177 18.20 -14.09 -4.82
C PHE A 177 17.61 -15.48 -4.59
N ILE A 178 16.36 -15.69 -4.99
CA ILE A 178 15.65 -16.96 -4.83
C ILE A 178 15.85 -17.81 -6.08
N ALA A 179 15.35 -17.34 -7.22
CA ALA A 179 15.28 -18.11 -8.46
C ALA A 179 15.33 -17.19 -9.69
N ALA A 180 15.81 -17.72 -10.82
CA ALA A 180 15.65 -17.09 -12.13
C ALA A 180 15.28 -18.13 -13.19
N ARG A 181 14.56 -17.68 -14.22
CA ARG A 181 14.31 -18.44 -15.43
C ARG A 181 14.29 -17.51 -16.64
N PRO A 182 15.10 -17.79 -17.68
CA PRO A 182 15.07 -16.99 -18.90
C PRO A 182 13.74 -17.17 -19.64
N LEU A 183 13.31 -16.13 -20.33
CA LEU A 183 12.07 -16.11 -21.11
C LEU A 183 12.42 -16.26 -22.59
N PHE A 184 12.55 -17.49 -23.05
CA PHE A 184 12.77 -17.82 -24.47
C PHE A 184 11.52 -18.38 -25.09
N LYS A 185 11.36 -18.15 -26.40
CA LYS A 185 10.28 -18.75 -27.17
C LYS A 185 10.52 -20.24 -27.34
N GLU A 186 9.47 -21.06 -27.23
CA GLU A 186 9.59 -22.49 -27.51
C GLU A 186 10.00 -22.71 -28.98
N GLY A 187 11.14 -23.39 -29.18
CA GLY A 187 11.63 -23.80 -30.50
C GLY A 187 12.65 -22.87 -31.16
N ASN A 188 12.77 -21.61 -30.71
CA ASN A 188 13.78 -20.67 -31.18
C ASN A 188 14.37 -19.96 -29.94
N ASP A 189 15.69 -19.97 -29.75
CA ASP A 189 16.41 -19.31 -28.63
C ASP A 189 16.34 -17.76 -28.65
N ILE A 190 15.24 -17.20 -29.14
CA ILE A 190 14.96 -15.77 -29.22
C ILE A 190 14.33 -15.34 -27.89
N PRO A 191 14.89 -14.33 -27.21
CA PRO A 191 14.32 -13.80 -25.98
C PRO A 191 12.96 -13.13 -26.27
N GLN A 192 11.96 -13.45 -25.46
CA GLN A 192 10.65 -12.80 -25.53
C GLN A 192 10.64 -11.52 -24.70
N ILE A 193 9.96 -10.48 -25.18
CA ILE A 193 9.91 -9.20 -24.52
C ILE A 193 8.71 -9.15 -23.57
N PRO A 194 8.91 -9.12 -22.24
CA PRO A 194 7.79 -9.06 -21.30
C PRO A 194 7.20 -7.65 -21.27
N THR A 195 5.88 -7.55 -21.38
CA THR A 195 5.14 -6.28 -21.42
C THR A 195 4.23 -6.08 -20.21
N SER A 196 3.79 -7.17 -19.58
CA SER A 196 2.98 -7.13 -18.36
C SER A 196 3.27 -8.34 -17.46
N ILE A 197 3.08 -8.16 -16.16
CA ILE A 197 3.31 -9.19 -15.14
C ILE A 197 2.24 -9.06 -14.06
N THR A 198 1.78 -10.19 -13.53
CA THR A 198 0.81 -10.22 -12.44
C THR A 198 1.02 -11.47 -11.60
N VAL A 199 0.65 -11.40 -10.33
CA VAL A 199 0.70 -12.54 -9.39
C VAL A 199 -0.73 -12.95 -9.07
N ASP A 200 -0.91 -14.23 -8.77
CA ASP A 200 -2.20 -14.78 -8.34
C ASP A 200 -2.72 -14.05 -7.10
N THR A 201 -3.89 -13.41 -7.24
CA THR A 201 -4.56 -12.72 -6.13
C THR A 201 -5.51 -13.62 -5.34
N SER A 202 -5.59 -14.93 -5.65
CA SER A 202 -6.42 -15.85 -4.89
C SER A 202 -5.85 -16.10 -3.49
N GLU A 203 -6.72 -16.06 -2.47
CA GLU A 203 -6.34 -16.35 -1.07
C GLU A 203 -6.28 -17.86 -0.76
N GLU A 204 -6.55 -18.71 -1.76
CA GLU A 204 -6.60 -20.16 -1.63
C GLU A 204 -5.20 -20.75 -1.90
N ASN A 205 -4.53 -21.21 -0.85
CA ASN A 205 -3.27 -21.97 -0.82
C ASN A 205 -2.00 -21.18 -1.20
N HIS A 206 -1.39 -20.55 -0.17
CA HIS A 206 -0.05 -19.94 -0.22
C HIS A 206 1.13 -20.92 -0.42
N VAL A 207 0.89 -22.18 -0.78
CA VAL A 207 1.97 -23.18 -0.89
C VAL A 207 2.78 -22.95 -2.16
N HIS A 208 2.12 -22.59 -3.26
CA HIS A 208 2.76 -22.35 -4.55
C HIS A 208 2.26 -21.03 -5.13
N GLU A 209 3.14 -20.03 -5.18
CA GLU A 209 2.82 -18.77 -5.83
C GLU A 209 2.85 -18.94 -7.34
N ARG A 210 1.82 -18.42 -7.99
CA ARG A 210 1.65 -18.48 -9.44
C ARG A 210 1.76 -17.07 -10.02
N ILE A 211 2.46 -16.98 -11.14
CA ILE A 211 2.82 -15.70 -11.76
C ILE A 211 2.49 -15.79 -13.24
N ALA A 212 1.79 -14.80 -13.76
CA ALA A 212 1.52 -14.70 -15.19
C ALA A 212 2.33 -13.55 -15.78
N VAL A 213 3.01 -13.82 -16.90
CA VAL A 213 3.78 -12.85 -17.68
C VAL A 213 3.20 -12.78 -19.08
N GLY A 214 2.94 -11.57 -19.57
CA GLY A 214 2.46 -11.30 -20.91
C GLY A 214 3.56 -10.69 -21.77
N PHE A 215 3.52 -10.98 -23.06
CA PHE A 215 4.56 -10.61 -24.02
C PHE A 215 4.05 -9.68 -25.12
N ASP A 216 5.00 -9.16 -25.89
CA ASP A 216 4.79 -8.28 -27.04
C ASP A 216 4.11 -8.97 -28.23
N ASP A 217 4.34 -10.26 -28.42
CA ASP A 217 3.71 -11.11 -29.44
C ASP A 217 2.27 -11.54 -29.09
N GLY A 218 1.71 -11.00 -28.01
CA GLY A 218 0.37 -11.32 -27.54
C GLY A 218 0.25 -12.69 -26.88
N SER A 219 1.36 -13.40 -26.64
CA SER A 219 1.40 -14.61 -25.80
C SER A 219 1.44 -14.27 -24.31
N PHE A 220 1.17 -15.26 -23.47
CA PHE A 220 1.38 -15.17 -22.03
C PHE A 220 1.81 -16.53 -21.47
N ASN A 221 2.67 -16.50 -20.46
CA ASN A 221 3.15 -17.68 -19.76
C ASN A 221 2.74 -17.62 -18.28
N VAL A 222 2.33 -18.75 -17.74
CA VAL A 222 2.02 -18.92 -16.32
C VAL A 222 3.09 -19.79 -15.69
N PHE A 223 3.74 -19.26 -14.67
CA PHE A 223 4.80 -19.90 -13.90
C PHE A 223 4.32 -20.21 -12.49
N THR A 224 4.96 -21.18 -11.84
CA THR A 224 4.89 -21.36 -10.40
C THR A 224 6.27 -21.34 -9.79
N LEU A 225 6.39 -20.70 -8.61
CA LEU A 225 7.62 -20.72 -7.82
C LEU A 225 7.57 -21.90 -6.86
N ALA A 226 8.41 -22.91 -7.12
CA ALA A 226 8.70 -23.96 -6.15
C ALA A 226 9.76 -23.44 -5.17
N ALA A 227 9.33 -22.87 -4.04
CA ALA A 227 10.21 -22.25 -3.06
C ALA A 227 11.27 -23.22 -2.51
N ASP A 228 10.91 -24.50 -2.36
CA ASP A 228 11.82 -25.55 -1.87
C ASP A 228 12.97 -25.82 -2.84
N ASN A 229 12.68 -25.84 -4.15
CA ASN A 229 13.65 -26.14 -5.20
C ASN A 229 14.35 -24.89 -5.73
N LYS A 230 13.87 -23.69 -5.38
CA LYS A 230 14.37 -22.40 -5.91
C LYS A 230 14.35 -22.33 -7.44
N VAL A 231 13.31 -22.92 -8.06
CA VAL A 231 13.15 -22.97 -9.52
C VAL A 231 11.76 -22.48 -9.90
N PHE A 232 11.68 -21.82 -11.06
CA PHE A 232 10.42 -21.50 -11.71
C PHE A 232 10.00 -22.62 -12.66
N GLU A 233 8.85 -23.21 -12.39
CA GLU A 233 8.23 -24.20 -13.27
C GLU A 233 7.21 -23.51 -14.18
N LEU A 234 7.18 -23.90 -15.45
CA LEU A 234 6.24 -23.36 -16.42
C LEU A 234 4.99 -24.24 -16.37
N LEU A 235 3.87 -23.67 -15.96
CA LEU A 235 2.60 -24.35 -15.90
C LEU A 235 1.89 -24.33 -17.26
N PHE A 236 1.98 -23.21 -17.96
CA PHE A 236 1.30 -23.02 -19.23
C PHE A 236 1.95 -21.93 -20.08
N ALA A 237 2.06 -22.17 -21.39
CA ALA A 237 2.44 -21.17 -22.38
C ALA A 237 1.32 -21.00 -23.41
N HIS A 238 0.77 -19.81 -23.51
CA HIS A 238 -0.22 -19.48 -24.53
C HIS A 238 0.49 -19.23 -25.86
N PRO A 239 -0.01 -19.73 -26.99
CA PRO A 239 0.58 -19.41 -28.29
C PRO A 239 0.52 -17.90 -28.60
N PRO A 240 1.42 -17.37 -29.45
CA PRO A 240 1.37 -15.97 -29.87
C PRO A 240 0.03 -15.66 -30.54
N SER A 241 -0.48 -14.44 -30.32
CA SER A 241 -1.76 -14.01 -30.88
C SER A 241 -1.57 -12.84 -31.84
N THR A 242 -2.43 -12.76 -32.86
CA THR A 242 -2.38 -11.66 -33.84
C THR A 242 -2.98 -10.36 -33.32
N ASN A 243 -3.37 -10.30 -32.03
CA ASN A 243 -4.13 -9.19 -31.44
C ASN A 243 -3.24 -8.10 -30.81
N GLY A 244 -1.92 -8.19 -31.05
CA GLY A 244 -0.92 -7.24 -30.56
C GLY A 244 -0.44 -7.53 -29.13
N ALA A 245 0.45 -6.66 -28.64
CA ALA A 245 1.11 -6.79 -27.34
C ALA A 245 0.14 -6.75 -26.16
N LEU A 246 0.42 -7.54 -25.12
CA LEU A 246 -0.36 -7.53 -23.88
C LEU A 246 0.02 -6.33 -23.01
N THR A 247 -0.93 -5.45 -22.70
CA THR A 247 -0.66 -4.22 -21.91
C THR A 247 -0.99 -4.38 -20.44
N ALA A 248 -2.01 -5.16 -20.10
CA ALA A 248 -2.38 -5.42 -18.71
C ALA A 248 -2.86 -6.86 -18.52
N LEU A 249 -2.52 -7.42 -17.36
CA LEU A 249 -2.93 -8.75 -16.91
C LEU A 249 -3.50 -8.66 -15.50
N ALA A 250 -4.50 -9.48 -15.22
CA ALA A 250 -4.93 -9.78 -13.86
C ALA A 250 -5.15 -11.28 -13.74
N PHE A 251 -4.67 -11.89 -12.66
CA PHE A 251 -4.75 -13.32 -12.45
C PHE A 251 -5.33 -13.64 -11.09
N SER A 252 -6.34 -14.51 -11.05
CA SER A 252 -6.90 -15.06 -9.83
C SER A 252 -7.36 -16.47 -10.12
N SER A 253 -6.57 -17.47 -9.69
CA SER A 253 -6.78 -18.87 -10.04
C SER A 253 -8.23 -19.32 -9.75
N PRO A 254 -8.98 -19.86 -10.74
CA PRO A 254 -8.53 -20.35 -12.05
C PRO A 254 -8.80 -19.41 -13.25
N TYR A 255 -8.95 -18.10 -13.06
CA TYR A 255 -9.28 -17.15 -14.11
C TYR A 255 -8.10 -16.21 -14.42
N LEU A 256 -7.92 -15.88 -15.70
CA LEU A 256 -6.96 -14.89 -16.17
C LEU A 256 -7.65 -13.89 -17.09
N LEU A 257 -7.41 -12.61 -16.84
CA LEU A 257 -7.80 -11.50 -17.71
C LEU A 257 -6.56 -10.98 -18.41
N SER A 258 -6.64 -10.80 -19.72
CA SER A 258 -5.62 -10.12 -20.52
C SER A 258 -6.22 -8.98 -21.32
N MET A 259 -5.51 -7.87 -21.41
CA MET A 259 -5.88 -6.75 -22.28
C MET A 259 -4.74 -6.47 -23.26
N THR A 260 -5.06 -6.45 -24.55
CA THR A 260 -4.08 -6.11 -25.60
C THR A 260 -3.96 -4.60 -25.80
N GLN A 261 -2.97 -4.17 -26.58
CA GLN A 261 -2.78 -2.78 -26.97
C GLN A 261 -3.99 -2.20 -27.73
N ASP A 262 -4.70 -3.02 -28.50
CA ASP A 262 -5.91 -2.65 -29.25
C ASP A 262 -7.19 -2.70 -28.40
N HIS A 263 -7.06 -2.66 -27.07
CA HIS A 263 -8.16 -2.65 -26.11
C HIS A 263 -9.11 -3.85 -26.23
N LEU A 264 -8.56 -5.00 -26.64
CA LEU A 264 -9.24 -6.29 -26.63
C LEU A 264 -9.01 -6.96 -25.27
N LEU A 265 -10.08 -7.07 -24.49
CA LEU A 265 -10.10 -7.80 -23.23
C LEU A 265 -10.48 -9.26 -23.49
N SER A 266 -9.60 -10.19 -23.14
CA SER A 266 -9.85 -11.63 -23.25
C SER A 266 -9.87 -12.25 -21.85
N ILE A 267 -10.84 -13.15 -21.64
CA ILE A 267 -11.11 -13.79 -20.36
C ILE A 267 -10.89 -15.28 -20.52
N TYR A 268 -9.94 -15.83 -19.77
CA TYR A 268 -9.57 -17.23 -19.81
C TYR A 268 -9.98 -17.91 -18.49
N ALA A 269 -10.46 -19.14 -18.60
CA ALA A 269 -10.65 -20.03 -17.45
C ALA A 269 -9.80 -21.29 -17.62
N PHE A 270 -9.01 -21.58 -16.60
CA PHE A 270 -8.31 -22.85 -16.46
C PHE A 270 -9.30 -23.89 -15.91
N PRO A 271 -9.30 -25.14 -16.43
CA PRO A 271 -10.13 -26.21 -15.87
C PRO A 271 -9.76 -26.49 -14.40
N ASP A 272 -10.70 -27.05 -13.64
CA ASP A 272 -10.64 -27.06 -12.16
C ASP A 272 -9.48 -27.88 -11.55
N LYS A 273 -9.20 -27.52 -10.29
CA LYS A 273 -7.93 -27.54 -9.52
C LYS A 273 -7.29 -28.88 -9.10
N ASP A 274 -7.69 -30.06 -9.58
CA ASP A 274 -7.12 -31.31 -9.02
C ASP A 274 -5.82 -31.80 -9.68
N HIS A 275 -5.40 -31.23 -10.81
CA HIS A 275 -4.26 -31.77 -11.58
C HIS A 275 -3.34 -30.74 -12.28
N LEU A 276 -3.31 -29.47 -11.86
CA LEU A 276 -2.29 -28.54 -12.41
C LEU A 276 -0.87 -28.90 -11.96
N ASP A 277 -0.74 -29.65 -10.86
CA ASP A 277 0.56 -30.13 -10.35
C ASP A 277 1.01 -31.45 -11.01
N GLN A 278 0.18 -32.07 -11.87
CA GLN A 278 0.44 -33.41 -12.43
C GLN A 278 0.36 -33.50 -13.96
N ALA A 279 -0.10 -32.46 -14.67
CA ALA A 279 -0.08 -32.45 -16.12
C ALA A 279 0.26 -31.06 -16.69
N PRO A 280 1.39 -30.88 -17.40
CA PRO A 280 1.84 -29.60 -17.95
C PRO A 280 1.08 -29.15 -19.20
N SER A 281 -0.23 -29.43 -19.33
CA SER A 281 -0.95 -29.15 -20.58
C SER A 281 -2.48 -29.10 -20.44
N GLN A 282 -3.01 -28.34 -19.47
CA GLN A 282 -4.43 -27.96 -19.54
C GLN A 282 -4.56 -26.62 -20.26
N VAL A 283 -5.07 -26.66 -21.49
CA VAL A 283 -5.30 -25.46 -22.30
C VAL A 283 -6.43 -24.64 -21.67
N PRO A 284 -6.20 -23.36 -21.34
CA PRO A 284 -7.24 -22.50 -20.82
C PRO A 284 -8.34 -22.32 -21.86
N LYS A 285 -9.59 -22.37 -21.40
CA LYS A 285 -10.76 -22.06 -22.22
C LYS A 285 -10.92 -20.55 -22.31
N LEU A 286 -10.83 -19.99 -23.51
CA LEU A 286 -11.28 -18.63 -23.77
C LEU A 286 -12.80 -18.57 -23.57
N ILE A 287 -13.24 -17.82 -22.57
CA ILE A 287 -14.66 -17.63 -22.27
C ILE A 287 -15.24 -16.53 -23.15
N TYR A 288 -14.62 -15.36 -23.11
CA TYR A 288 -15.07 -14.17 -23.85
C TYR A 288 -13.89 -13.37 -24.36
N SER A 289 -14.11 -12.72 -25.51
CA SER A 289 -13.24 -11.68 -26.04
C SER A 289 -14.08 -10.44 -26.32
N LEU A 290 -13.73 -9.33 -25.69
CA LEU A 290 -14.53 -8.11 -25.64
C LEU A 290 -13.67 -6.93 -26.09
N LYS A 291 -14.10 -6.23 -27.13
CA LYS A 291 -13.39 -5.05 -27.64
C LYS A 291 -14.06 -3.78 -27.15
N SER A 292 -13.27 -2.84 -26.64
CA SER A 292 -13.75 -1.53 -26.22
C SER A 292 -13.23 -0.43 -27.17
N HIS A 293 -14.04 0.61 -27.37
CA HIS A 293 -13.70 1.78 -28.19
C HIS A 293 -13.61 3.09 -27.40
N THR A 294 -13.85 3.02 -26.08
CA THR A 294 -13.95 4.18 -25.18
C THR A 294 -12.91 4.15 -24.08
N VAL A 295 -12.06 3.12 -24.02
CA VAL A 295 -11.00 2.97 -23.03
C VAL A 295 -9.79 3.76 -23.50
N TRP A 296 -9.37 4.75 -22.71
CA TRP A 296 -8.12 5.46 -22.93
C TRP A 296 -7.12 5.12 -21.83
N PRO A 297 -5.82 4.97 -22.14
CA PRO A 297 -4.79 4.73 -21.13
C PRO A 297 -4.64 5.96 -20.22
N PRO A 298 -4.32 5.79 -18.92
CA PRO A 298 -4.04 4.52 -18.25
C PRO A 298 -5.30 3.66 -18.00
N ALA A 299 -5.12 2.35 -17.84
CA ALA A 299 -6.17 1.38 -17.51
C ALA A 299 -5.67 0.35 -16.50
N SER A 300 -6.54 -0.12 -15.60
CA SER A 300 -6.23 -1.10 -14.57
C SER A 300 -7.26 -2.23 -14.61
N LEU A 301 -6.77 -3.47 -14.58
CA LEU A 301 -7.61 -4.67 -14.50
C LEU A 301 -7.64 -5.19 -13.06
N SER A 302 -8.75 -5.83 -12.69
CA SER A 302 -8.86 -6.58 -11.44
C SER A 302 -9.82 -7.75 -11.60
N ILE A 303 -9.53 -8.85 -10.89
CA ILE A 303 -10.41 -10.02 -10.79
C ILE A 303 -10.78 -10.21 -9.33
N ARG A 304 -12.04 -10.52 -9.09
CA ARG A 304 -12.53 -10.94 -7.77
C ARG A 304 -13.33 -12.21 -7.94
N THR A 305 -12.95 -13.25 -7.21
CA THR A 305 -13.70 -14.50 -7.19
C THR A 305 -14.55 -14.56 -5.93
N THR A 306 -15.77 -15.06 -6.08
CA THR A 306 -16.64 -15.47 -4.99
C THR A 306 -17.02 -16.93 -5.23
N PRO A 307 -17.49 -17.69 -4.22
CA PRO A 307 -17.80 -19.10 -4.39
C PRO A 307 -18.81 -19.39 -5.51
N THR A 308 -19.66 -18.41 -5.84
CA THR A 308 -20.73 -18.55 -6.84
C THR A 308 -20.48 -17.78 -8.13
N THR A 309 -19.73 -16.66 -8.08
CA THR A 309 -19.55 -15.75 -9.23
C THR A 309 -18.12 -15.25 -9.34
N MET A 310 -17.66 -15.01 -10.56
CA MET A 310 -16.41 -14.31 -10.84
C MET A 310 -16.76 -12.89 -11.32
N ILE A 311 -16.06 -11.88 -10.81
CA ILE A 311 -16.25 -10.48 -11.19
C ILE A 311 -14.94 -9.98 -11.81
N ALA A 312 -14.98 -9.71 -13.11
CA ALA A 312 -13.92 -9.02 -13.83
C ALA A 312 -14.24 -7.52 -13.84
N ALA A 313 -13.27 -6.68 -13.54
CA ALA A 313 -13.47 -5.24 -13.58
C ALA A 313 -12.31 -4.53 -14.26
N ILE A 314 -12.65 -3.58 -15.13
CA ILE A 314 -11.73 -2.69 -15.82
C ILE A 314 -12.01 -1.26 -15.38
N ALA A 315 -10.98 -0.58 -14.90
CA ALA A 315 -11.00 0.85 -14.61
C ALA A 315 -10.19 1.57 -15.68
N TYR A 316 -10.72 2.65 -16.22
CA TYR A 316 -10.13 3.35 -17.36
C TYR A 316 -10.40 4.85 -17.36
N ALA A 317 -9.55 5.60 -18.04
CA ALA A 317 -9.74 7.04 -18.26
C ALA A 317 -10.63 7.29 -19.49
N LEU A 318 -11.39 8.39 -19.45
CA LEU A 318 -12.34 8.82 -20.48
C LEU A 318 -12.20 10.33 -20.69
N PRO A 319 -11.86 10.80 -21.89
CA PRO A 319 -11.86 12.23 -22.19
C PRO A 319 -13.30 12.75 -22.27
N THR A 320 -13.56 13.92 -21.67
CA THR A 320 -14.83 14.64 -21.79
C THR A 320 -14.65 15.86 -22.67
N TYR A 321 -15.63 16.12 -23.52
CA TYR A 321 -15.56 17.16 -24.58
C TYR A 321 -15.35 18.59 -24.03
N LEU A 322 -15.66 18.85 -22.75
CA LEU A 322 -15.63 20.20 -22.15
C LEU A 322 -14.97 20.28 -20.76
N SER A 323 -14.76 19.15 -20.07
CA SER A 323 -14.35 19.12 -18.66
C SER A 323 -13.06 18.32 -18.40
N GLY A 324 -12.31 18.02 -19.46
CA GLY A 324 -11.02 17.34 -19.39
C GLY A 324 -11.13 15.82 -19.35
N TRP A 325 -10.76 15.22 -18.22
CA TRP A 325 -10.71 13.76 -18.07
C TRP A 325 -11.59 13.29 -16.91
N THR A 326 -12.29 12.18 -17.16
CA THR A 326 -13.10 11.46 -16.18
C THR A 326 -12.69 10.00 -16.14
N ILE A 327 -13.19 9.27 -15.16
CA ILE A 327 -12.82 7.88 -14.94
C ILE A 327 -14.09 7.04 -14.97
N GLY A 328 -13.99 5.91 -15.66
CA GLY A 328 -15.02 4.88 -15.75
C GLY A 328 -14.55 3.59 -15.13
N VAL A 329 -15.51 2.82 -14.61
CA VAL A 329 -15.31 1.43 -14.22
C VAL A 329 -16.41 0.60 -14.87
N GLN A 330 -16.01 -0.47 -15.54
CA GLN A 330 -16.93 -1.48 -16.05
C GLN A 330 -16.68 -2.78 -15.29
N GLU A 331 -17.74 -3.33 -14.70
CA GLU A 331 -17.74 -4.63 -14.04
C GLU A 331 -18.55 -5.63 -14.84
N MET A 332 -18.00 -6.83 -15.02
CA MET A 332 -18.65 -7.96 -15.67
C MET A 332 -18.69 -9.12 -14.70
N ARG A 333 -19.87 -9.70 -14.52
CA ARG A 333 -20.11 -10.81 -13.61
C ARG A 333 -20.33 -12.08 -14.41
N PHE A 334 -19.58 -13.11 -14.06
CA PHE A 334 -19.64 -14.42 -14.67
C PHE A 334 -20.12 -15.45 -13.65
N SER A 335 -20.88 -16.42 -14.11
CA SER A 335 -21.15 -17.68 -13.39
C SER A 335 -19.85 -18.49 -13.28
N ARG A 336 -19.77 -19.41 -12.31
CA ARG A 336 -18.65 -20.36 -12.20
C ARG A 336 -18.45 -21.15 -13.51
N GLY A 337 -19.53 -21.44 -14.22
CA GLY A 337 -19.51 -22.11 -15.53
C GLY A 337 -19.00 -21.25 -16.71
N GLY A 338 -18.69 -19.97 -16.46
CA GLY A 338 -18.20 -19.04 -17.49
C GLY A 338 -19.31 -18.29 -18.24
N GLU A 339 -20.59 -18.40 -17.86
CA GLU A 339 -21.65 -17.62 -18.50
C GLU A 339 -21.65 -16.17 -17.99
N LEU A 340 -21.72 -15.18 -18.89
CA LEU A 340 -21.89 -13.77 -18.54
C LEU A 340 -23.29 -13.54 -17.95
N LEU A 341 -23.35 -13.26 -16.65
CA LEU A 341 -24.58 -12.93 -15.94
C LEU A 341 -24.98 -11.48 -16.17
N GLU A 342 -24.02 -10.55 -16.08
CA GLU A 342 -24.30 -9.12 -16.19
C GLU A 342 -23.05 -8.30 -16.51
N SER A 343 -23.23 -7.18 -17.22
CA SER A 343 -22.21 -6.15 -17.45
C SER A 343 -22.75 -4.80 -17.01
N ARG A 344 -22.02 -4.10 -16.15
CA ARG A 344 -22.40 -2.80 -15.57
C ARG A 344 -21.30 -1.78 -15.77
N LEU A 345 -21.68 -0.52 -15.96
CA LEU A 345 -20.75 0.59 -16.13
C LEU A 345 -21.12 1.71 -15.16
N ALA A 346 -20.11 2.32 -14.55
CA ALA A 346 -20.25 3.51 -13.74
C ALA A 346 -19.16 4.51 -14.09
N THR A 347 -19.50 5.80 -14.06
CA THR A 347 -18.59 6.90 -14.36
C THR A 347 -18.60 7.88 -13.19
N ALA A 348 -17.42 8.42 -12.85
CA ALA A 348 -17.28 9.37 -11.74
C ALA A 348 -17.77 10.80 -12.06
N ALA A 349 -18.22 11.04 -13.29
CA ALA A 349 -18.69 12.35 -13.74
C ALA A 349 -20.03 12.70 -13.10
N ASP A 350 -20.13 13.90 -12.54
CA ASP A 350 -21.40 14.43 -12.05
C ASP A 350 -22.35 14.62 -13.24
N GLY A 351 -23.66 14.42 -13.08
CA GLY A 351 -24.64 14.41 -14.18
C GLY A 351 -24.70 15.72 -14.98
N GLN A 352 -24.09 16.79 -14.47
CA GLN A 352 -23.94 18.09 -15.11
C GLN A 352 -22.72 18.21 -16.04
N SER A 353 -21.79 17.24 -16.01
CA SER A 353 -20.53 17.27 -16.76
C SER A 353 -20.70 16.96 -18.25
N PHE A 354 -21.84 16.35 -18.61
CA PHE A 354 -22.18 15.94 -19.98
C PHE A 354 -23.21 16.85 -20.64
N THR A 355 -23.75 17.83 -19.91
CA THR A 355 -24.82 18.71 -20.42
C THR A 355 -24.28 20.11 -20.65
N LEU A 356 -24.39 20.60 -21.89
CA LEU A 356 -24.08 21.99 -22.28
C LEU A 356 -24.87 23.04 -21.47
N SER A 357 -25.91 22.63 -20.73
CA SER A 357 -26.76 23.49 -19.91
C SER A 357 -26.12 23.93 -18.59
N GLY A 358 -25.09 23.24 -18.08
CA GLY A 358 -24.40 23.60 -16.83
C GLY A 358 -23.52 24.86 -16.92
N GLN A 359 -23.10 25.25 -18.12
CA GLN A 359 -22.21 26.41 -18.33
C GLN A 359 -22.93 27.76 -18.47
N ARG A 360 -24.27 27.79 -18.62
CA ARG A 360 -25.01 29.07 -18.71
C ARG A 360 -25.08 29.86 -17.40
N SER A 361 -24.44 29.41 -16.33
CA SER A 361 -24.32 30.15 -15.07
C SER A 361 -22.90 30.65 -14.76
N MET A 362 -21.97 30.57 -15.71
CA MET A 362 -20.71 31.32 -15.65
C MET A 362 -21.02 32.79 -15.97
N SER A 363 -21.22 33.54 -14.89
CA SER A 363 -21.46 34.99 -14.85
C SER A 363 -20.59 35.78 -15.82
N SER A 364 -21.25 36.55 -16.69
CA SER A 364 -20.67 37.76 -17.29
C SER A 364 -20.09 38.65 -16.18
N PRO A 365 -18.90 39.26 -16.33
CA PRO A 365 -18.44 40.27 -15.38
C PRO A 365 -19.33 41.50 -15.54
N SER A 366 -20.37 41.62 -14.70
CA SER A 366 -21.20 42.81 -14.65
C SER A 366 -20.40 43.95 -14.03
N THR A 367 -19.93 44.87 -14.88
CA THR A 367 -19.47 46.19 -14.45
C THR A 367 -20.67 47.01 -13.98
N ARG A 368 -21.04 46.95 -12.69
CA ARG A 368 -21.63 48.10 -11.98
C ARG A 368 -21.80 47.87 -10.47
N SER A 369 -21.63 49.00 -9.79
CA SER A 369 -21.49 49.24 -8.36
C SER A 369 -22.82 49.31 -7.59
N SER A 370 -22.72 49.02 -6.29
CA SER A 370 -23.51 49.51 -5.14
C SER A 370 -24.99 49.13 -4.97
N SER A 371 -25.26 48.25 -4.00
CA SER A 371 -26.33 48.45 -3.01
C SER A 371 -26.02 47.68 -1.70
N PRO A 372 -26.36 48.20 -0.51
CA PRO A 372 -26.14 47.53 0.76
C PRO A 372 -27.46 46.97 1.30
N PHE A 373 -27.67 45.65 1.31
CA PHE A 373 -28.51 45.00 2.33
C PHE A 373 -28.25 43.49 2.40
N ALA A 374 -28.37 42.96 3.62
CA ALA A 374 -27.88 41.64 4.06
C ALA A 374 -28.87 40.49 3.82
N GLY A 375 -28.32 39.28 3.65
CA GLY A 375 -29.07 38.02 3.84
C GLY A 375 -28.96 37.06 2.67
N GLY A 376 -28.01 36.12 2.75
CA GLY A 376 -27.88 35.00 1.82
C GLY A 376 -26.42 34.67 1.60
N SER A 377 -25.86 33.79 2.44
CA SER A 377 -24.54 33.21 2.19
C SER A 377 -24.61 32.44 0.88
N ARG A 378 -24.16 33.05 -0.21
CA ARG A 378 -23.97 32.40 -1.50
C ARG A 378 -22.80 31.43 -1.32
N GLU A 379 -23.16 30.22 -0.94
CA GLU A 379 -22.26 29.08 -0.80
C GLU A 379 -21.58 28.88 -2.16
N PRO A 380 -20.23 28.92 -2.26
CA PRO A 380 -19.57 28.59 -3.50
C PRO A 380 -19.82 27.10 -3.75
N SER A 381 -20.59 26.79 -4.79
CA SER A 381 -20.68 25.43 -5.31
C SER A 381 -19.27 24.96 -5.64
N PHE A 382 -18.82 23.91 -4.96
CA PHE A 382 -17.52 23.26 -5.18
C PHE A 382 -17.48 22.63 -6.59
N VAL A 383 -17.23 23.45 -7.60
CA VAL A 383 -16.83 23.00 -8.93
C VAL A 383 -15.34 22.66 -8.84
N GLY A 384 -14.99 21.40 -8.55
CA GLY A 384 -13.58 21.05 -8.36
C GLY A 384 -13.32 19.59 -8.07
N THR A 385 -13.68 18.69 -8.98
CA THR A 385 -13.28 17.26 -8.87
C THR A 385 -12.57 16.77 -10.14
N ALA A 386 -13.03 17.12 -11.35
CA ALA A 386 -12.35 16.77 -12.59
C ALA A 386 -11.02 17.52 -12.75
N SER A 387 -9.91 16.79 -12.88
CA SER A 387 -8.65 17.39 -13.37
C SER A 387 -8.79 17.56 -14.87
N ASN A 388 -8.43 18.74 -15.39
CA ASN A 388 -8.44 18.99 -16.83
C ASN A 388 -7.35 18.20 -17.57
N SER A 389 -6.40 17.63 -16.83
CA SER A 389 -5.21 16.96 -17.36
C SER A 389 -5.38 15.44 -17.43
N LYS A 390 -4.73 14.82 -18.42
CA LYS A 390 -4.73 13.36 -18.58
C LYS A 390 -4.09 12.72 -17.36
N PRO A 391 -4.74 11.70 -16.74
CA PRO A 391 -4.12 10.93 -15.67
C PRO A 391 -2.80 10.30 -16.09
N THR A 392 -1.80 10.33 -15.20
CA THR A 392 -0.48 9.74 -15.44
C THR A 392 -0.48 8.24 -15.15
N SER A 393 -1.14 7.83 -14.07
CA SER A 393 -1.22 6.44 -13.62
C SER A 393 -2.56 6.19 -12.91
N MET A 394 -3.00 4.94 -12.90
CA MET A 394 -4.16 4.52 -12.11
C MET A 394 -3.99 3.11 -11.56
N SER A 395 -4.59 2.86 -10.40
CA SER A 395 -4.61 1.54 -9.77
C SER A 395 -5.98 1.29 -9.16
N TYR A 396 -6.56 0.13 -9.47
CA TYR A 396 -7.86 -0.29 -8.97
C TYR A 396 -7.74 -1.57 -8.14
N SER A 397 -8.12 -1.48 -6.87
CA SER A 397 -8.31 -2.63 -5.99
C SER A 397 -9.57 -2.38 -5.19
N HIS A 398 -10.63 -3.14 -5.48
CA HIS A 398 -11.94 -2.93 -4.86
C HIS A 398 -11.85 -2.81 -3.32
N PRO A 399 -12.48 -1.79 -2.71
CA PRO A 399 -13.37 -0.78 -3.30
C PRO A 399 -12.65 0.51 -3.75
N TYR A 400 -11.33 0.57 -3.68
CA TYR A 400 -10.55 1.78 -3.90
C TYR A 400 -10.06 1.90 -5.34
N LEU A 401 -10.32 3.04 -5.94
CA LEU A 401 -9.79 3.43 -7.24
C LEU A 401 -8.95 4.70 -7.05
N LEU A 402 -7.65 4.57 -7.24
CA LEU A 402 -6.70 5.66 -7.07
C LEU A 402 -6.16 6.11 -8.42
N VAL A 403 -6.19 7.40 -8.67
CA VAL A 403 -5.73 8.01 -9.91
C VAL A 403 -4.70 9.09 -9.60
N ALA A 404 -3.55 9.01 -10.27
CA ALA A 404 -2.52 10.04 -10.24
C ALA A 404 -2.69 11.04 -11.37
N HIS A 405 -2.42 12.29 -11.03
CA HIS A 405 -2.47 13.40 -11.95
C HIS A 405 -1.10 14.07 -12.08
N PRO A 406 -0.84 14.74 -13.22
CA PRO A 406 0.38 15.50 -13.41
C PRO A 406 0.43 16.77 -12.53
N ASP A 407 -0.71 17.17 -11.96
CA ASP A 407 -0.88 18.37 -11.15
C ASP A 407 -0.47 18.21 -9.67
N ASN A 408 0.42 17.25 -9.36
CA ASN A 408 0.88 16.86 -8.02
C ASN A 408 -0.18 16.28 -7.06
N THR A 409 -1.40 16.07 -7.56
CA THR A 409 -2.49 15.51 -6.75
C THR A 409 -2.80 14.06 -7.08
N LEU A 410 -3.50 13.41 -6.16
CA LEU A 410 -4.16 12.13 -6.40
C LEU A 410 -5.67 12.30 -6.26
N ALA A 411 -6.44 11.55 -7.01
CA ALA A 411 -7.88 11.45 -6.84
C ALA A 411 -8.25 10.03 -6.38
N LEU A 412 -8.92 9.94 -5.23
CA LEU A 412 -9.44 8.70 -4.68
C LEU A 412 -10.94 8.59 -4.95
N TYR A 413 -11.34 7.52 -5.61
CA TYR A 413 -12.72 7.17 -5.86
C TYR A 413 -13.07 5.90 -5.10
N LEU A 414 -14.29 5.84 -4.57
CA LEU A 414 -14.84 4.68 -3.91
C LEU A 414 -15.84 4.01 -4.83
N VAL A 415 -15.54 2.78 -5.23
CA VAL A 415 -16.39 1.96 -6.08
C VAL A 415 -17.25 1.07 -5.19
N LYS A 416 -18.56 1.31 -5.23
CA LYS A 416 -19.55 0.49 -4.54
C LYS A 416 -20.14 -0.50 -5.55
N SER A 417 -19.84 -1.77 -5.35
CA SER A 417 -20.33 -2.89 -6.15
C SER A 417 -21.23 -3.73 -5.26
N THR A 418 -22.53 -3.76 -5.54
CA THR A 418 -23.51 -4.62 -4.86
C THR A 418 -24.03 -5.68 -5.83
N SER A 419 -24.96 -6.53 -5.36
CA SER A 419 -25.62 -7.51 -6.23
C SER A 419 -26.43 -6.87 -7.35
N SER A 420 -26.84 -5.60 -7.25
CA SER A 420 -27.69 -4.91 -8.24
C SER A 420 -27.16 -3.58 -8.76
N LEU A 421 -26.25 -2.91 -8.06
CA LEU A 421 -25.80 -1.57 -8.40
C LEU A 421 -24.27 -1.49 -8.46
N LEU A 422 -23.77 -0.77 -9.45
CA LEU A 422 -22.39 -0.28 -9.52
C LEU A 422 -22.42 1.25 -9.47
N SER A 423 -21.70 1.85 -8.53
CA SER A 423 -21.58 3.31 -8.45
C SER A 423 -20.19 3.74 -8.02
N ILE A 424 -19.75 4.90 -8.52
CA ILE A 424 -18.48 5.51 -8.17
C ILE A 424 -18.77 6.80 -7.40
N SER A 425 -18.04 7.06 -6.32
CA SER A 425 -18.18 8.30 -5.56
C SER A 425 -17.65 9.53 -6.34
N ALA A 426 -17.99 10.75 -5.90
CA ALA A 426 -17.59 12.01 -6.54
C ALA A 426 -16.08 12.32 -6.55
N GLY A 427 -15.23 11.40 -6.07
CA GLY A 427 -13.78 11.58 -5.98
C GLY A 427 -13.33 12.52 -4.85
N SER A 428 -12.31 12.13 -4.10
CA SER A 428 -11.63 13.01 -3.15
C SER A 428 -10.21 13.29 -3.61
N ARG A 429 -9.85 14.57 -3.72
CA ARG A 429 -8.47 14.97 -3.98
C ARG A 429 -7.61 14.82 -2.73
N LEU A 430 -6.50 14.11 -2.88
CA LEU A 430 -5.45 13.95 -1.89
C LEU A 430 -4.27 14.83 -2.29
N TRP A 431 -3.78 15.58 -1.32
CA TRP A 431 -2.71 16.57 -1.49
C TRP A 431 -1.51 16.15 -0.66
N GLY A 432 -0.32 16.32 -1.20
CA GLY A 432 0.90 16.04 -0.45
C GLY A 432 2.16 16.11 -1.28
N HIS A 433 2.15 15.59 -2.50
CA HIS A 433 3.34 15.65 -3.36
C HIS A 433 3.67 17.10 -3.76
N THR A 434 4.96 17.38 -3.88
CA THR A 434 5.45 18.69 -4.34
C THR A 434 5.62 18.74 -5.87
N SER A 435 5.63 17.58 -6.54
CA SER A 435 5.78 17.43 -7.98
C SER A 435 4.76 16.46 -8.57
N SER A 436 4.68 16.39 -9.91
CA SER A 436 3.81 15.46 -10.65
C SER A 436 3.97 14.02 -10.15
N VAL A 437 2.87 13.27 -10.04
CA VAL A 437 2.92 11.88 -9.59
C VAL A 437 3.07 10.96 -10.81
N SER A 438 4.12 10.14 -10.84
CA SER A 438 4.38 9.18 -11.92
C SER A 438 3.68 7.84 -11.68
N GLY A 439 3.67 7.37 -10.44
CA GLY A 439 3.23 6.03 -10.09
C GLY A 439 2.35 5.98 -8.86
N THR A 440 1.32 5.15 -8.91
CA THR A 440 0.39 4.92 -7.79
C THR A 440 -0.01 3.47 -7.72
N TYR A 441 -0.04 2.93 -6.52
CA TYR A 441 -0.54 1.58 -6.27
C TYR A 441 -1.43 1.56 -5.04
N VAL A 442 -2.60 0.94 -5.14
CA VAL A 442 -3.53 0.74 -4.04
C VAL A 442 -3.66 -0.74 -3.72
N GLY A 443 -3.51 -1.07 -2.44
CA GLY A 443 -3.69 -2.43 -1.95
C GLY A 443 -5.11 -2.66 -1.46
N VAL A 444 -5.48 -3.94 -1.33
CA VAL A 444 -6.78 -4.43 -0.84
C VAL A 444 -7.16 -3.93 0.56
N ARG A 445 -6.21 -3.40 1.34
CA ARG A 445 -6.36 -3.05 2.75
C ARG A 445 -6.45 -1.54 3.04
N GLY A 446 -6.84 -0.75 2.04
CA GLY A 446 -7.00 0.70 2.17
C GLY A 446 -5.71 1.45 2.50
N LYS A 447 -4.56 0.84 2.16
CA LYS A 447 -3.27 1.54 2.06
C LYS A 447 -3.00 1.83 0.60
N ALA A 448 -2.37 2.95 0.34
CA ALA A 448 -1.84 3.24 -0.98
C ALA A 448 -0.45 3.85 -0.88
N VAL A 449 0.30 3.73 -1.95
CA VAL A 449 1.63 4.31 -2.09
C VAL A 449 1.68 5.09 -3.40
N SER A 450 2.36 6.22 -3.38
CA SER A 450 2.60 6.99 -4.59
C SER A 450 4.00 7.61 -4.63
N VAL A 451 4.51 7.75 -5.84
CA VAL A 451 5.87 8.20 -6.15
C VAL A 451 5.82 9.41 -7.05
N SER A 452 6.64 10.40 -6.73
CA SER A 452 6.84 11.58 -7.58
C SER A 452 7.55 11.23 -8.89
N ARG A 453 7.34 12.05 -9.91
CA ARG A 453 7.98 11.95 -11.22
C ARG A 453 9.51 12.00 -11.13
N LEU A 454 10.04 12.75 -10.17
CA LEU A 454 11.49 12.85 -9.93
C LEU A 454 12.03 11.70 -9.05
N GLY A 455 11.16 10.83 -8.54
CA GLY A 455 11.54 9.70 -7.67
C GLY A 455 12.08 10.10 -6.30
N ASP A 456 12.00 11.39 -5.93
CA ASP A 456 12.53 11.98 -4.70
C ASP A 456 11.52 11.95 -3.53
N GLU A 457 10.23 11.79 -3.83
CA GLU A 457 9.14 11.76 -2.87
C GLU A 457 8.33 10.48 -3.00
N LEU A 458 8.44 9.63 -1.97
CA LEU A 458 7.57 8.49 -1.75
C LEU A 458 6.60 8.82 -0.62
N ARG A 459 5.30 8.61 -0.84
CA ARG A 459 4.26 8.84 0.17
C ARG A 459 3.39 7.61 0.36
N VAL A 460 3.12 7.30 1.63
CA VAL A 460 2.14 6.28 2.04
C VAL A 460 0.85 6.97 2.47
N TRP A 461 -0.27 6.41 2.06
CA TRP A 461 -1.62 6.92 2.33
C TRP A 461 -2.41 5.89 3.12
N ASP A 462 -3.06 6.34 4.20
CA ASP A 462 -4.07 5.56 4.92
C ASP A 462 -5.46 6.03 4.46
N LEU A 463 -6.02 5.32 3.50
CA LEU A 463 -7.30 5.64 2.89
C LEU A 463 -8.46 5.38 3.86
N GLU A 464 -8.33 4.43 4.77
CA GLU A 464 -9.39 4.03 5.71
C GLU A 464 -9.69 5.14 6.73
N SER A 465 -8.66 5.87 7.18
CA SER A 465 -8.79 7.00 8.11
C SER A 465 -9.54 8.19 7.49
N GLY A 466 -9.44 8.38 6.17
CA GLY A 466 -10.04 9.50 5.44
C GLY A 466 -11.53 9.39 5.20
N ILE A 467 -12.06 8.16 5.10
CA ILE A 467 -13.45 7.90 4.70
C ILE A 467 -14.45 8.36 5.78
N SER A 468 -14.15 8.16 7.06
CA SER A 468 -15.01 8.64 8.17
C SER A 468 -14.92 10.16 8.39
N SER A 469 -13.88 10.82 7.85
CA SER A 469 -13.74 12.28 7.89
C SER A 469 -14.61 12.96 6.82
N MET A 470 -15.08 12.22 5.81
CA MET A 470 -15.89 12.78 4.71
C MET A 470 -17.24 13.34 5.16
N THR A 471 -17.86 12.78 6.20
CA THR A 471 -19.11 13.30 6.79
C THR A 471 -18.89 14.48 7.73
N CYS A 472 -17.63 14.79 8.09
CA CYS A 472 -17.27 15.82 9.07
C CYS A 472 -16.19 16.77 8.54
N ARG A 473 -16.28 17.18 7.26
CA ARG A 473 -15.40 18.19 6.64
C ARG A 473 -15.67 19.61 7.12
N ARG A 474 -15.76 19.85 8.44
CA ARG A 474 -15.91 21.23 8.92
C ARG A 474 -14.66 21.87 9.49
N ARG A 475 -13.55 21.16 9.79
CA ARG A 475 -12.36 21.85 10.36
C ARG A 475 -11.04 21.11 10.61
N VAL A 476 -10.75 19.92 10.04
CA VAL A 476 -9.46 19.24 10.30
C VAL A 476 -8.68 19.03 9.00
N GLY A 477 -7.49 19.61 8.91
CA GLY A 477 -6.62 19.57 7.75
C GLY A 477 -6.20 18.16 7.36
N ASN A 478 -5.86 17.98 6.08
CA ASN A 478 -5.42 16.73 5.43
C ASN A 478 -4.12 16.13 6.00
N GLU A 479 -3.53 16.72 7.04
CA GLU A 479 -2.19 16.44 7.58
C GLU A 479 -2.04 15.04 8.19
N GLY A 480 -3.11 14.27 8.32
CA GLY A 480 -3.10 12.91 8.88
C GLY A 480 -3.27 11.76 7.88
N LEU A 481 -3.46 12.04 6.58
CA LEU A 481 -3.76 11.00 5.57
C LEU A 481 -2.54 10.53 4.79
N SER A 482 -1.51 11.36 4.70
CA SER A 482 -0.32 11.13 3.90
C SER A 482 0.91 11.22 4.77
N VAL A 483 1.82 10.27 4.62
CA VAL A 483 3.08 10.25 5.34
C VAL A 483 4.21 10.15 4.33
N ARG A 484 5.13 11.12 4.36
CA ARG A 484 6.34 11.08 3.53
C ARG A 484 7.28 10.03 4.10
N VAL A 485 7.68 9.09 3.26
CA VAL A 485 8.65 8.07 3.63
C VAL A 485 10.02 8.74 3.73
N GLN A 486 10.67 8.55 4.87
CA GLN A 486 12.02 9.04 5.13
C GLN A 486 12.89 7.85 5.56
N PRO A 487 14.14 7.77 5.06
CA PRO A 487 15.10 6.83 5.61
C PRO A 487 15.31 7.16 7.08
N ALA A 488 15.34 6.13 7.93
CA ALA A 488 15.70 6.29 9.32
C ALA A 488 17.06 6.97 9.38
N LYS A 489 17.14 8.14 10.03
CA LYS A 489 18.41 8.81 10.26
C LYS A 489 19.30 7.84 11.03
N SER A 490 20.41 7.40 10.44
CA SER A 490 21.48 6.79 11.20
C SER A 490 21.92 7.84 12.22
N ASP A 491 21.79 7.54 13.50
CA ASP A 491 22.32 8.39 14.57
C ASP A 491 23.84 8.46 14.41
N GLU A 492 24.34 9.42 13.62
CA GLU A 492 25.73 9.85 13.65
C GLU A 492 25.97 10.59 14.97
N SER A 493 26.08 9.80 16.04
CA SER A 493 26.65 10.19 17.31
C SER A 493 28.00 9.51 17.47
N THR A 494 28.94 9.83 16.60
CA THR A 494 30.37 9.67 16.90
C THR A 494 31.12 10.90 16.45
N ASN A 495 31.49 11.67 17.45
CA ASN A 495 32.33 12.85 17.39
C ASN A 495 33.70 12.46 16.81
N ASN A 496 33.99 12.78 15.55
CA ASN A 496 35.35 12.90 15.05
C ASN A 496 35.42 13.98 13.97
N LYS A 497 36.09 15.10 14.31
CA LYS A 497 36.48 16.14 13.38
C LYS A 497 37.56 15.60 12.44
N SER A 498 37.17 15.11 11.27
CA SER A 498 38.01 15.13 10.08
C SER A 498 37.22 15.82 8.97
N LYS A 499 37.76 16.95 8.50
CA LYS A 499 37.22 17.69 7.35
C LYS A 499 37.35 16.83 6.09
N SER A 500 36.35 16.01 5.81
CA SER A 500 35.98 15.61 4.46
C SER A 500 34.52 16.01 4.30
N THR A 501 34.28 16.99 3.44
CA THR A 501 32.94 17.48 3.11
C THR A 501 32.00 16.32 2.80
N PRO A 502 30.88 16.17 3.50
CA PRO A 502 29.87 15.20 3.09
C PRO A 502 29.33 15.72 1.75
N THR A 503 29.44 14.91 0.70
CA THR A 503 28.79 15.17 -0.58
C THR A 503 27.29 15.16 -0.34
N LYS A 504 26.77 16.34 0.00
CA LYS A 504 25.39 16.71 -0.24
C LYS A 504 25.17 16.56 -1.73
N HIS A 505 24.75 15.38 -2.17
CA HIS A 505 24.11 15.19 -3.47
C HIS A 505 22.74 15.87 -3.38
N SER A 506 22.77 17.20 -3.31
CA SER A 506 21.59 18.07 -3.22
C SER A 506 21.50 18.85 -4.52
N LEU A 507 20.52 18.48 -5.35
CA LEU A 507 19.72 19.33 -6.24
C LEU A 507 20.42 20.17 -7.33
N ARG A 508 21.76 20.27 -7.37
CA ARG A 508 22.47 21.12 -8.33
C ARG A 508 22.99 20.40 -9.55
N LEU A 509 23.45 19.15 -9.41
CA LEU A 509 23.89 18.34 -10.56
C LEU A 509 22.70 17.82 -11.39
N ALA A 510 21.56 17.59 -10.76
CA ALA A 510 20.31 17.21 -11.45
C ALA A 510 19.68 18.35 -12.27
N LEU A 511 20.22 19.58 -12.23
CA LEU A 511 19.74 20.68 -13.08
C LEU A 511 20.62 20.87 -14.32
N ASP A 512 21.81 20.28 -14.38
CA ASP A 512 22.75 20.41 -15.51
C ASP A 512 22.64 19.25 -16.52
N GLU A 513 22.14 18.08 -16.09
CA GLU A 513 21.72 17.03 -17.02
C GLU A 513 20.31 17.34 -17.50
N GLY A 514 20.19 17.88 -18.71
CA GLY A 514 18.90 18.08 -19.37
C GLY A 514 18.12 16.77 -19.36
N PHE A 515 17.06 16.71 -18.54
CA PHE A 515 16.21 15.55 -18.45
C PHE A 515 15.52 15.31 -19.80
N ASP A 516 15.88 14.21 -20.45
CA ASP A 516 15.20 13.75 -21.65
C ASP A 516 13.78 13.31 -21.24
N ASP A 517 12.77 13.98 -21.79
CA ASP A 517 11.35 13.85 -21.44
C ASP A 517 10.77 12.44 -21.76
N ALA A 518 11.60 11.55 -22.33
CA ALA A 518 11.22 10.22 -22.83
C ALA A 518 11.57 9.05 -21.89
N THR A 519 12.55 9.18 -20.99
CA THR A 519 12.98 8.12 -20.03
C THR A 519 12.41 8.34 -18.63
N ILE A 520 11.19 8.91 -18.58
CA ILE A 520 10.46 9.11 -17.32
C ILE A 520 10.20 7.73 -16.72
N SER A 521 10.80 7.47 -15.56
CA SER A 521 10.54 6.30 -14.72
C SER A 521 9.07 5.91 -14.81
N LYS A 522 8.78 4.76 -15.45
CA LYS A 522 7.55 4.04 -15.13
C LYS A 522 7.71 3.67 -13.67
N GLY A 523 7.28 4.57 -12.79
CA GLY A 523 7.47 4.53 -11.34
C GLY A 523 6.63 3.40 -10.79
N TRP A 524 7.06 2.17 -11.08
CA TRP A 524 6.41 1.00 -10.58
C TRP A 524 6.59 0.99 -9.08
N VAL A 525 5.48 0.80 -8.39
CA VAL A 525 5.41 0.77 -6.94
C VAL A 525 4.62 -0.47 -6.55
N GLY A 526 5.23 -1.29 -5.70
CA GLY A 526 4.56 -2.39 -5.01
C GLY A 526 4.71 -2.21 -3.51
N PHE A 527 3.80 -2.76 -2.73
CA PHE A 527 3.99 -2.82 -1.28
C PHE A 527 3.29 -4.05 -0.69
N ASP A 528 3.83 -4.53 0.42
CA ASP A 528 3.24 -5.56 1.27
C ASP A 528 2.97 -4.98 2.69
N GLU A 529 2.75 -5.84 3.69
CA GLU A 529 2.55 -5.37 5.07
C GLU A 529 3.79 -4.73 5.70
N GLN A 530 4.98 -5.09 5.24
CA GLN A 530 6.27 -4.80 5.86
C GLN A 530 7.13 -3.84 5.03
N ASN A 531 6.98 -3.84 3.72
CA ASN A 531 7.90 -3.27 2.76
C ASN A 531 7.15 -2.47 1.69
N VAL A 532 7.79 -1.42 1.20
CA VAL A 532 7.41 -0.69 -0.01
C VAL A 532 8.56 -0.75 -0.99
N ILE A 533 8.28 -1.04 -2.26
CA ILE A 533 9.29 -1.17 -3.29
C ILE A 533 9.01 -0.17 -4.40
N VAL A 534 10.06 0.51 -4.84
CA VAL A 534 10.02 1.47 -5.93
C VAL A 534 11.09 1.10 -6.94
N LEU A 535 10.71 0.99 -8.21
CA LEU A 535 11.68 0.91 -9.30
C LEU A 535 12.22 2.30 -9.61
N ARG A 536 13.54 2.45 -9.54
CA ARG A 536 14.25 3.68 -9.87
C ARG A 536 15.29 3.42 -10.95
N GLU A 537 15.35 4.30 -11.92
CA GLU A 537 16.41 4.35 -12.92
C GLU A 537 17.47 5.35 -12.46
N LYS A 538 18.75 4.95 -12.49
CA LYS A 538 19.88 5.86 -12.23
C LYS A 538 20.34 6.49 -13.54
N GLY A 539 21.03 7.65 -13.47
CA GLY A 539 21.46 8.42 -14.65
C GLY A 539 22.34 7.66 -15.66
N GLU A 540 22.95 6.54 -15.26
CA GLU A 540 23.71 5.65 -16.15
C GLU A 540 22.83 4.60 -16.87
N GLY A 541 21.49 4.68 -16.76
CA GLY A 541 20.54 3.69 -17.28
C GLY A 541 20.40 2.42 -16.43
N SER A 542 21.15 2.29 -15.33
CA SER A 542 21.00 1.13 -14.44
C SER A 542 19.66 1.18 -13.69
N GLN A 543 18.92 0.07 -13.70
CA GLN A 543 17.65 -0.04 -12.99
C GLN A 543 17.84 -0.72 -11.63
N VAL A 544 17.33 -0.06 -10.59
CA VAL A 544 17.50 -0.44 -9.18
C VAL A 544 16.14 -0.49 -8.52
N LEU A 545 15.86 -1.59 -7.81
CA LEU A 545 14.72 -1.69 -6.92
C LEU A 545 15.11 -1.16 -5.53
N VAL A 546 14.47 -0.08 -5.12
CA VAL A 546 14.62 0.48 -3.78
C VAL A 546 13.57 -0.15 -2.89
N VAL A 547 14.00 -0.89 -1.88
CA VAL A 547 13.14 -1.52 -0.87
C VAL A 547 13.17 -0.67 0.40
N HIS A 548 11.98 -0.29 0.86
CA HIS A 548 11.74 0.44 2.09
C HIS A 548 11.13 -0.51 3.11
N ASP A 549 11.92 -0.99 4.07
CA ASP A 549 11.48 -1.89 5.14
C ASP A 549 11.00 -1.10 6.37
N PHE A 550 9.79 -1.37 6.82
CA PHE A 550 9.15 -0.75 7.98
C PHE A 550 9.20 -1.62 9.25
N SER A 551 9.88 -2.78 9.23
CA SER A 551 9.94 -3.78 10.31
C SER A 551 10.54 -3.31 11.64
#